data_AF-A0A6J2SPX9-F1
#
_entry.id   AF-A0A6J2SPX9-F1
#
_cell.length_a   1.000
_cell.length_b   1.000
_cell.length_c   1.000
_cell.angle_alpha   90.00
_cell.angle_beta   90.00
_cell.angle_gamma   90.00
#
_symmetry.space_group_name_H-M   'P 1'
#
loop_
_entity.id
_entity.type
_entity.pdbx_description
1 polymer ?
#
loop_
_entity_poly.entity_id
_entity_poly.type
_entity_poly.pdbx_seq_one_letter_code
_entity_poly.pdbx_strand_id
1 'polypeptide(L)'
;MPNSSIYDSHPRLSEYYTYMTAFVSLAIFVAAMLTILNISIYLTTVSRLRRHLNKPLLIPSIVMVSLYPVISVAALVTILVPYSWFICHTVMHAMFMVGGPTFRMLLFRYVESEQNYLKETSGEPVALNTPPCCCCCLCLPMVVPTKAKLCISRYMVWQMPFWQGSIMLVMNILYYRDLELYHEVVYFFIPFIIASIVLGAWSLQITVRMITKLHGDYQLRKKMFCLQLVVLLCKLQYLILYEQLNSLKLGGEYPINHTIYKQTIINILILVEMVLVSMLAQSAYRIPIQVQIDDSNRK
;
A
#
# COMPACT_ATOMS: atom_id res chain seq x y z
N MET A 1 -22.73 34.96 7.52
CA MET A 1 -22.55 33.72 6.73
C MET A 1 -22.38 32.55 7.69
N PRO A 2 -23.45 31.83 8.06
CA PRO A 2 -23.33 30.54 8.71
C PRO A 2 -23.83 29.42 7.77
N ASN A 3 -23.29 28.20 7.94
CA ASN A 3 -23.65 26.94 7.26
C ASN A 3 -22.70 26.42 6.16
N SER A 4 -21.40 26.66 6.25
CA SER A 4 -20.41 25.77 5.60
C SER A 4 -20.23 24.44 6.34
N SER A 5 -20.58 24.34 7.62
CA SER A 5 -20.34 23.16 8.46
C SER A 5 -21.25 21.95 8.19
N ILE A 6 -22.42 22.14 7.58
CA ILE A 6 -23.39 21.06 7.33
C ILE A 6 -23.02 20.26 6.07
N TYR A 7 -22.32 20.87 5.11
CA TYR A 7 -21.98 20.23 3.83
C TYR A 7 -20.86 19.19 3.93
N ASP A 8 -20.01 19.27 4.97
CA ASP A 8 -18.86 18.37 5.16
C ASP A 8 -19.02 17.34 6.28
N SER A 9 -20.16 17.34 6.98
CA SER A 9 -20.41 16.37 8.05
C SER A 9 -20.89 15.02 7.50
N HIS A 10 -20.30 13.94 8.00
CA HIS A 10 -20.77 12.59 7.71
C HIS A 10 -22.13 12.35 8.37
N PRO A 11 -23.15 11.88 7.63
CA PRO A 11 -24.48 11.66 8.19
C PRO A 11 -24.45 10.52 9.20
N ARG A 12 -25.45 10.50 10.08
CA ARG A 12 -25.67 9.36 10.95
C ARG A 12 -26.04 8.14 10.11
N LEU A 13 -25.67 6.94 10.58
CA LEU A 13 -25.90 5.70 9.84
C LEU A 13 -27.39 5.48 9.52
N SER A 14 -28.28 5.82 10.43
CA SER A 14 -29.74 5.73 10.22
C SER A 14 -30.23 6.64 9.10
N GLU A 15 -29.71 7.88 9.04
CA GLU A 15 -30.07 8.85 8.00
C GLU A 15 -29.50 8.41 6.64
N TYR A 16 -28.26 7.90 6.64
CA TYR A 16 -27.62 7.39 5.44
C TYR A 16 -28.45 6.29 4.74
N TYR A 17 -28.93 5.30 5.49
CA TYR A 17 -29.75 4.22 4.91
C TYR A 17 -31.19 4.64 4.59
N THR A 18 -31.75 5.61 5.32
CA THR A 18 -33.11 6.11 5.06
C THR A 18 -33.19 6.88 3.74
N TYR A 19 -32.17 7.67 3.43
CA TYR A 19 -32.11 8.53 2.24
C TYR A 19 -31.17 7.99 1.16
N MET A 20 -30.86 6.69 1.20
CA MET A 20 -29.92 6.06 0.29
C MET A 20 -30.44 6.13 -1.16
N THR A 21 -29.64 6.71 -2.05
CA THR A 21 -29.99 6.81 -3.47
C THR A 21 -29.71 5.50 -4.21
N ALA A 22 -30.37 5.31 -5.36
CA ALA A 22 -30.14 4.14 -6.22
C ALA A 22 -28.67 4.00 -6.63
N PHE A 23 -27.96 5.11 -6.84
CA PHE A 23 -26.53 5.13 -7.12
C PHE A 23 -25.72 4.48 -5.99
N VAL A 24 -25.95 4.91 -4.75
CA VAL A 24 -25.23 4.41 -3.57
C VAL A 24 -25.56 2.94 -3.31
N SER A 25 -26.83 2.55 -3.47
CA SER A 25 -27.24 1.14 -3.34
C SER A 25 -26.55 0.24 -4.38
N LEU A 26 -26.53 0.67 -5.64
CA LEU A 26 -25.82 -0.03 -6.71
C LEU A 26 -24.31 -0.10 -6.44
N ALA A 27 -23.72 1.01 -5.96
CA ALA A 27 -22.32 1.07 -5.57
C ALA A 27 -21.98 0.05 -4.48
N ILE A 28 -22.81 -0.09 -3.44
CA ILE A 28 -22.64 -1.09 -2.37
C ILE A 28 -22.69 -2.50 -2.96
N PHE A 29 -23.67 -2.79 -3.83
CA PHE A 29 -23.80 -4.10 -4.47
C PHE A 29 -22.56 -4.45 -5.30
N VAL A 30 -22.12 -3.54 -6.17
CA VAL A 30 -20.92 -3.72 -6.99
C VAL A 30 -19.67 -3.86 -6.11
N ALA A 31 -19.54 -3.04 -5.07
CA ALA A 31 -18.41 -3.08 -4.15
C ALA A 31 -18.33 -4.42 -3.40
N ALA A 32 -19.47 -4.96 -2.96
CA ALA A 32 -19.54 -6.26 -2.33
C ALA A 32 -19.09 -7.38 -3.29
N MET A 33 -19.58 -7.36 -4.53
CA MET A 33 -19.19 -8.33 -5.56
C MET A 33 -17.69 -8.28 -5.87
N LEU A 34 -17.12 -7.08 -6.04
CA LEU A 34 -15.68 -6.89 -6.28
C LEU A 34 -14.85 -7.36 -5.08
N THR A 35 -15.32 -7.13 -3.86
CA THR A 35 -14.64 -7.60 -2.63
C THR A 35 -14.65 -9.12 -2.55
N ILE A 36 -15.79 -9.77 -2.82
CA ILE A 36 -15.90 -11.24 -2.86
C ILE A 36 -14.98 -11.83 -3.93
N LEU A 37 -14.95 -11.21 -5.12
CA LEU A 37 -14.03 -11.60 -6.19
C LEU A 37 -12.57 -11.50 -5.75
N ASN A 38 -12.19 -10.40 -5.10
CA ASN A 38 -10.80 -10.22 -4.64
C ASN A 38 -10.42 -11.22 -3.54
N ILE A 39 -11.33 -11.52 -2.62
CA ILE A 39 -11.13 -12.58 -1.61
C ILE A 39 -10.97 -13.95 -2.30
N SER A 40 -11.76 -14.24 -3.32
CA SER A 40 -11.66 -15.50 -4.08
C SER A 40 -10.32 -15.64 -4.81
N ILE A 41 -9.82 -14.55 -5.40
CA ILE A 41 -8.48 -14.49 -6.02
C ILE A 41 -7.40 -14.69 -4.95
N TYR A 42 -7.53 -14.04 -3.79
CA TYR A 42 -6.62 -14.21 -2.66
C TYR A 42 -6.55 -15.67 -2.20
N LEU A 43 -7.69 -16.32 -1.92
CA LEU A 43 -7.75 -17.71 -1.47
C LEU A 43 -7.14 -18.67 -2.49
N THR A 44 -7.43 -18.45 -3.78
CA THR A 44 -6.83 -19.23 -4.87
C THR A 44 -5.31 -19.06 -4.91
N THR A 45 -4.83 -17.83 -4.75
CA THR A 45 -3.40 -17.50 -4.76
C THR A 45 -2.70 -18.12 -3.56
N VAL A 46 -3.23 -17.97 -2.34
CA VAL A 46 -2.69 -18.59 -1.13
C VAL A 46 -2.63 -20.11 -1.25
N SER A 47 -3.67 -20.73 -1.81
CA SER A 47 -3.70 -22.19 -2.03
C SER A 47 -2.63 -22.66 -3.01
N ARG A 48 -2.26 -21.83 -4.00
CA ARG A 48 -1.12 -22.11 -4.89
C ARG A 48 0.22 -21.88 -4.16
N LEU A 49 0.35 -20.76 -3.44
CA LEU A 49 1.57 -20.45 -2.67
C LEU A 49 1.89 -21.57 -1.67
N ARG A 50 0.90 -22.08 -0.93
CA ARG A 50 1.07 -23.18 0.03
C ARG A 50 1.52 -24.49 -0.60
N ARG A 51 1.19 -24.71 -1.88
CA ARG A 51 1.58 -25.92 -2.63
C ARG A 51 2.97 -25.83 -3.23
N HIS A 52 3.43 -24.63 -3.59
CA HIS A 52 4.64 -24.45 -4.41
C HIS A 52 5.79 -23.70 -3.71
N LEU A 53 5.56 -23.05 -2.56
CA LEU A 53 6.61 -22.30 -1.85
C LEU A 53 7.04 -22.98 -0.55
N ASN A 54 8.34 -22.92 -0.30
CA ASN A 54 8.93 -23.32 0.97
C ASN A 54 8.43 -22.43 2.13
N LYS A 55 8.33 -23.00 3.33
CA LYS A 55 7.90 -22.32 4.57
C LYS A 55 8.54 -20.93 4.81
N PRO A 56 9.86 -20.71 4.60
CA PRO A 56 10.45 -19.38 4.77
C PRO A 56 9.89 -18.34 3.79
N LEU A 57 9.60 -18.69 2.54
CA LEU A 57 9.07 -17.71 1.56
C LEU A 57 7.55 -17.57 1.64
N LEU A 58 6.88 -18.58 2.21
CA LEU A 58 5.44 -18.68 2.25
C LEU A 58 4.78 -17.55 3.06
N ILE A 59 5.19 -17.36 4.31
CA ILE A 59 4.54 -16.39 5.22
C ILE A 59 4.62 -14.96 4.68
N PRO A 60 5.81 -14.42 4.31
CA PRO A 60 5.90 -13.06 3.79
C PRO A 60 5.14 -12.90 2.47
N SER A 61 5.12 -13.93 1.61
CA SER A 61 4.36 -13.90 0.35
C SER A 61 2.85 -13.85 0.60
N ILE A 62 2.33 -14.61 1.58
CA ILE A 62 0.92 -14.56 1.97
C ILE A 62 0.57 -13.17 2.50
N VAL A 63 1.41 -12.58 3.36
CA VAL A 63 1.18 -11.23 3.89
C VAL A 63 1.14 -10.20 2.74
N MET A 64 2.06 -10.29 1.78
CA MET A 64 2.06 -9.40 0.60
C MET A 64 0.80 -9.54 -0.26
N VAL A 65 0.30 -10.75 -0.46
CA VAL A 65 -0.93 -10.98 -1.24
C VAL A 65 -2.19 -10.64 -0.43
N SER A 66 -2.11 -10.64 0.91
CA SER A 66 -3.22 -10.24 1.79
C SER A 66 -3.50 -8.73 1.79
N LEU A 67 -2.56 -7.91 1.32
CA LEU A 67 -2.74 -6.44 1.27
C LEU A 67 -3.97 -6.07 0.42
N TYR A 68 -4.16 -6.71 -0.74
CA TYR A 68 -5.24 -6.41 -1.69
C TYR A 68 -6.66 -6.63 -1.12
N PRO A 69 -7.00 -7.82 -0.56
CA PRO A 69 -8.32 -8.05 0.00
C PRO A 69 -8.58 -7.19 1.25
N VAL A 70 -7.57 -6.89 2.07
CA VAL A 70 -7.75 -6.01 3.24
C VAL A 70 -8.08 -4.59 2.82
N ILE A 71 -7.38 -4.05 1.81
CA ILE A 71 -7.71 -2.73 1.24
C ILE A 71 -9.11 -2.73 0.64
N SER A 72 -9.52 -3.83 -0.02
CA SER A 72 -10.87 -3.96 -0.58
C SER A 72 -11.96 -3.97 0.49
N VAL A 73 -11.75 -4.71 1.59
CA VAL A 73 -12.69 -4.69 2.72
C VAL A 73 -12.77 -3.29 3.33
N ALA A 74 -11.64 -2.61 3.53
CA ALA A 74 -11.65 -1.23 4.03
C ALA A 74 -12.41 -0.27 3.09
N ALA A 75 -12.28 -0.45 1.77
CA ALA A 75 -12.99 0.35 0.78
C ALA A 75 -14.50 0.08 0.81
N LEU A 76 -14.90 -1.19 0.94
CA LEU A 76 -16.30 -1.57 1.12
C LEU A 76 -16.89 -1.00 2.42
N VAL A 77 -16.16 -1.09 3.54
CA VAL A 77 -16.60 -0.53 4.82
C VAL A 77 -16.75 0.99 4.73
N THR A 78 -15.87 1.66 3.98
CA THR A 78 -15.97 3.10 3.73
C THR A 78 -17.28 3.48 3.02
N ILE A 79 -17.71 2.67 2.05
CA ILE A 79 -18.98 2.89 1.34
C ILE A 79 -20.15 2.56 2.26
N LEU A 80 -20.10 1.45 3.00
CA LEU A 80 -21.18 1.03 3.92
C LEU A 80 -21.37 1.96 5.12
N VAL A 81 -20.27 2.54 5.60
CA VAL A 81 -20.21 3.38 6.80
C VAL A 81 -19.35 4.62 6.49
N PRO A 82 -19.93 5.65 5.85
CA PRO A 82 -19.18 6.86 5.46
C PRO A 82 -18.49 7.55 6.64
N TYR A 83 -19.10 7.49 7.83
CA TYR A 83 -18.52 8.03 9.06
C TYR A 83 -17.15 7.42 9.41
N SER A 84 -16.89 6.17 9.02
CA SER A 84 -15.62 5.47 9.27
C SER A 84 -14.58 5.67 8.16
N TRP A 85 -14.83 6.57 7.20
CA TRP A 85 -13.96 6.81 6.05
C TRP A 85 -12.49 7.03 6.44
N PHE A 86 -12.21 7.90 7.42
CA PHE A 86 -10.83 8.23 7.79
C PHE A 86 -10.10 7.05 8.46
N ILE A 87 -10.82 6.25 9.25
CA ILE A 87 -10.28 5.02 9.87
C ILE A 87 -9.96 4.00 8.78
N CYS A 88 -10.87 3.80 7.83
CA CYS A 88 -10.66 2.86 6.73
C CYS A 88 -9.48 3.26 5.84
N HIS A 89 -9.36 4.55 5.52
CA HIS A 89 -8.21 5.07 4.78
C HIS A 89 -6.89 4.90 5.56
N THR A 90 -6.94 4.97 6.89
CA THR A 90 -5.81 4.67 7.78
C THR A 90 -5.43 3.20 7.73
N VAL A 91 -6.41 2.29 7.74
CA VAL A 91 -6.18 0.84 7.58
C VAL A 91 -5.53 0.56 6.23
N MET A 92 -6.04 1.13 5.14
CA MET A 92 -5.42 0.99 3.82
C MET A 92 -3.97 1.48 3.83
N HIS A 93 -3.70 2.60 4.49
CA HIS A 93 -2.34 3.13 4.63
C HIS A 93 -1.42 2.20 5.42
N ALA A 94 -1.93 1.62 6.51
CA ALA A 94 -1.19 0.67 7.35
C ALA A 94 -0.76 -0.58 6.58
N MET A 95 -1.59 -1.04 5.64
CA MET A 95 -1.22 -2.16 4.76
C MET A 95 0.02 -1.84 3.92
N PHE A 96 0.20 -0.60 3.46
CA PHE A 96 1.44 -0.18 2.77
C PHE A 96 2.63 -0.09 3.70
N MET A 97 2.42 0.47 4.89
CA MET A 97 3.47 0.61 5.90
C MET A 97 4.04 -0.74 6.33
N VAL A 98 3.20 -1.78 6.41
CA VAL A 98 3.62 -3.16 6.72
C VAL A 98 4.15 -3.88 5.49
N GLY A 99 3.60 -3.59 4.31
CA GLY A 99 4.01 -4.20 3.04
C GLY A 99 5.48 -3.96 2.70
N GLY A 100 6.01 -2.75 2.96
CA GLY A 100 7.43 -2.43 2.70
C GLY A 100 8.41 -3.32 3.48
N PRO A 101 8.39 -3.31 4.83
CA PRO A 101 9.22 -4.18 5.66
C PRO A 101 9.05 -5.67 5.35
N THR A 102 7.82 -6.11 5.08
CA THR A 102 7.52 -7.50 4.71
C THR A 102 8.15 -7.87 3.37
N PHE A 103 8.07 -6.99 2.37
CA PHE A 103 8.70 -7.19 1.08
C PHE A 103 10.22 -7.25 1.20
N ARG A 104 10.82 -6.38 2.03
CA ARG A 104 12.25 -6.47 2.35
C ARG A 104 12.62 -7.82 2.99
N MET A 105 11.82 -8.29 3.94
CA MET A 105 12.04 -9.59 4.55
C MET A 105 11.96 -10.72 3.52
N LEU A 106 10.98 -10.67 2.62
CA LEU A 106 10.84 -11.62 1.52
C LEU A 106 12.08 -11.62 0.61
N LEU A 107 12.60 -10.44 0.28
CA LEU A 107 13.80 -10.27 -0.53
C LEU A 107 15.04 -10.95 0.08
N PHE A 108 15.32 -10.74 1.36
CA PHE A 108 16.49 -11.39 1.99
C PHE A 108 16.30 -12.89 2.23
N ARG A 109 15.06 -13.39 2.30
CA ARG A 109 14.81 -14.84 2.31
C ARG A 109 15.08 -15.51 0.97
N TYR A 110 15.16 -14.76 -0.14
CA TYR A 110 15.61 -15.30 -1.43
C TYR A 110 17.14 -15.49 -1.49
N VAL A 111 17.91 -14.76 -0.69
CA VAL A 111 19.38 -14.86 -0.62
C VAL A 111 19.82 -15.58 0.67
N GLU A 112 18.91 -16.35 1.27
CA GLU A 112 19.01 -17.02 2.59
C GLU A 112 19.22 -16.09 3.80
N SER A 113 20.06 -15.05 3.71
CA SER A 113 20.34 -14.09 4.76
C SER A 113 21.06 -12.83 4.23
N GLU A 114 20.92 -11.70 4.94
CA GLU A 114 21.74 -10.50 4.73
C GLU A 114 23.25 -10.81 4.82
N GLN A 115 23.64 -11.79 5.66
CA GLN A 115 25.04 -12.17 5.85
C GLN A 115 25.60 -12.99 4.68
N ASN A 116 24.78 -13.83 4.04
CA ASN A 116 25.21 -14.62 2.88
C ASN A 116 25.38 -13.72 1.66
N TYR A 117 24.44 -12.77 1.46
CA TYR A 117 24.57 -11.74 0.44
C TYR A 117 25.93 -10.99 0.49
N LEU A 118 26.36 -10.60 1.69
CA LEU A 118 27.63 -9.89 1.89
C LEU A 118 28.86 -10.75 1.62
N LYS A 119 28.76 -12.08 1.82
CA LYS A 119 29.84 -13.03 1.51
C LYS A 119 29.95 -13.26 0.00
N GLU A 120 28.83 -13.35 -0.69
CA GLU A 120 28.77 -13.66 -2.13
C GLU A 120 29.06 -12.46 -3.04
N THR A 121 28.76 -11.24 -2.60
CA THR A 121 28.86 -10.05 -3.46
C THR A 121 30.30 -9.55 -3.63
N SER A 122 31.25 -9.98 -2.79
CA SER A 122 32.69 -9.59 -2.84
C SER A 122 32.96 -8.11 -3.22
N GLY A 123 32.10 -7.17 -2.80
CA GLY A 123 32.27 -5.75 -3.07
C GLY A 123 31.76 -5.22 -4.42
N GLU A 124 30.95 -5.95 -5.19
CA GLU A 124 30.42 -5.41 -6.45
C GLU A 124 29.56 -4.15 -6.24
N PRO A 125 29.85 -3.04 -6.95
CA PRO A 125 29.12 -1.80 -6.77
C PRO A 125 27.70 -1.87 -7.36
N VAL A 126 26.73 -1.32 -6.62
CA VAL A 126 25.35 -1.16 -7.09
C VAL A 126 25.09 0.32 -7.35
N ALA A 127 24.58 0.64 -8.55
CA ALA A 127 24.23 2.02 -8.89
C ALA A 127 23.03 2.49 -8.04
N LEU A 128 23.20 3.60 -7.32
CA LEU A 128 22.14 4.27 -6.55
C LEU A 128 21.21 5.11 -7.42
N ASN A 129 21.54 5.27 -8.71
CA ASN A 129 20.71 6.01 -9.64
C ASN A 129 19.47 5.19 -10.02
N THR A 130 18.50 5.21 -9.12
CA THR A 130 17.25 4.47 -9.22
C THR A 130 16.08 5.43 -8.95
N PRO A 131 15.00 5.38 -9.73
CA PRO A 131 13.80 6.19 -9.46
C PRO A 131 13.22 5.80 -8.08
N PRO A 132 12.60 6.72 -7.33
CA PRO A 132 12.16 8.08 -7.72
C PRO A 132 13.24 9.18 -7.62
N CYS A 133 14.31 8.96 -6.85
CA CYS A 133 15.30 10.01 -6.57
C CYS A 133 16.24 10.33 -7.75
N CYS A 134 16.31 9.49 -8.79
CA CYS A 134 16.99 9.79 -10.06
C CYS A 134 16.52 11.12 -10.69
N CYS A 135 15.25 11.52 -10.47
CA CYS A 135 14.70 12.76 -11.03
C CYS A 135 15.00 14.00 -10.17
N CYS A 136 15.20 13.84 -8.85
CA CYS A 136 15.47 14.95 -7.93
C CYS A 136 16.96 15.11 -7.58
N CYS A 137 17.77 14.07 -7.80
CA CYS A 137 19.19 14.03 -7.45
C CYS A 137 19.97 13.28 -8.53
N LEU A 138 20.29 13.96 -9.64
CA LEU A 138 20.97 13.40 -10.82
C LEU A 138 22.39 12.83 -10.54
N CYS A 139 22.92 13.03 -9.34
CA CYS A 139 24.33 12.84 -9.00
C CYS A 139 24.59 11.77 -7.91
N LEU A 140 23.71 10.79 -7.71
CA LEU A 140 23.97 9.77 -6.67
C LEU A 140 25.01 8.73 -7.13
N PRO A 141 26.16 8.59 -6.43
CA PRO A 141 27.27 7.75 -6.85
C PRO A 141 26.96 6.25 -6.73
N MET A 142 27.73 5.44 -7.45
CA MET A 142 27.73 3.98 -7.28
C MET A 142 28.15 3.64 -5.85
N VAL A 143 27.40 2.76 -5.19
CA VAL A 143 27.66 2.41 -3.79
C VAL A 143 27.88 0.92 -3.67
N VAL A 144 29.03 0.57 -3.12
CA VAL A 144 29.34 -0.80 -2.69
C VAL A 144 28.45 -1.14 -1.49
N PRO A 145 27.66 -2.23 -1.56
CA PRO A 145 26.83 -2.67 -0.45
C PRO A 145 27.72 -3.14 0.71
N THR A 146 27.64 -2.44 1.84
CA THR A 146 28.33 -2.81 3.09
C THR A 146 27.32 -3.14 4.17
N LYS A 147 27.75 -3.82 5.26
CA LYS A 147 26.88 -4.14 6.41
C LYS A 147 26.15 -2.91 6.94
N ALA A 148 26.86 -1.80 7.06
CA ALA A 148 26.29 -0.52 7.51
C ALA A 148 25.19 -0.01 6.57
N LYS A 149 25.39 -0.12 5.25
CA LYS A 149 24.40 0.35 4.26
C LYS A 149 23.18 -0.55 4.16
N LEU A 150 23.33 -1.86 4.35
CA LEU A 150 22.18 -2.77 4.49
C LEU A 150 21.39 -2.47 5.77
N CYS A 151 22.10 -2.16 6.86
CA CYS A 151 21.47 -1.74 8.12
C CYS A 151 20.70 -0.43 7.95
N ILE A 152 21.30 0.59 7.31
CA ILE A 152 20.64 1.86 6.97
C ILE A 152 19.40 1.59 6.11
N SER A 153 19.54 0.79 5.06
CA SER A 153 18.44 0.43 4.16
C SER A 153 17.28 -0.27 4.92
N ARG A 154 17.60 -1.07 5.95
CA ARG A 154 16.60 -1.66 6.86
C ARG A 154 15.88 -0.59 7.67
N TYR A 155 16.60 0.35 8.28
CA TYR A 155 16.00 1.47 9.02
C TYR A 155 15.13 2.37 8.12
N MET A 156 15.54 2.63 6.88
CA MET A 156 14.74 3.44 5.92
C MET A 156 13.38 2.83 5.57
N VAL A 157 13.25 1.50 5.66
CA VAL A 157 11.99 0.80 5.44
C VAL A 157 11.19 0.68 6.75
N TRP A 158 11.86 0.37 7.86
CA TRP A 158 11.22 0.24 9.17
C TRP A 158 10.74 1.56 9.78
N GLN A 159 11.30 2.70 9.36
CA GLN A 159 10.80 4.00 9.80
C GLN A 159 9.38 4.28 9.31
N MET A 160 8.95 3.71 8.18
CA MET A 160 7.59 3.93 7.63
C MET A 160 6.49 3.60 8.64
N PRO A 161 6.36 2.35 9.15
CA PRO A 161 5.30 2.02 10.11
C PRO A 161 5.39 2.78 11.43
N PHE A 162 6.58 3.17 11.89
CA PHE A 162 6.74 3.90 13.14
C PHE A 162 6.32 5.36 13.00
N TRP A 163 6.91 6.09 12.05
CA TRP A 163 6.66 7.51 11.87
C TRP A 163 5.28 7.74 11.25
N GLN A 164 4.98 7.14 10.10
CA GLN A 164 3.68 7.32 9.46
C GLN A 164 2.54 6.74 10.32
N GLY A 165 2.78 5.64 11.05
CA GLY A 165 1.79 5.08 11.97
C GLY A 165 1.45 6.04 13.11
N SER A 166 2.47 6.67 13.72
CA SER A 166 2.27 7.66 14.78
C SER A 166 1.54 8.90 14.26
N ILE A 167 1.94 9.43 13.10
CA ILE A 167 1.28 10.58 12.46
C ILE A 167 -0.18 10.24 12.17
N MET A 168 -0.45 9.08 11.58
CA MET A 168 -1.80 8.70 11.19
C MET A 168 -2.70 8.48 12.41
N LEU A 169 -2.16 7.94 13.50
CA LEU A 169 -2.88 7.80 14.76
C LEU A 169 -3.27 9.17 15.34
N VAL A 170 -2.33 10.11 15.41
CA VAL A 170 -2.60 11.49 15.87
C VAL A 170 -3.65 12.16 14.97
N MET A 171 -3.50 12.02 13.65
CA MET A 171 -4.46 12.55 12.69
C MET A 171 -5.87 11.98 12.86
N ASN A 172 -6.01 10.70 13.22
CA ASN A 172 -7.32 10.10 13.46
C ASN A 172 -7.97 10.72 14.70
N ILE A 173 -7.20 10.85 15.78
CA ILE A 173 -7.71 11.45 17.02
C ILE A 173 -8.18 12.87 16.74
N LEU A 174 -7.37 13.67 16.05
CA LEU A 174 -7.72 15.04 15.66
C LEU A 174 -8.98 15.06 14.79
N TYR A 175 -9.04 14.24 13.74
CA TYR A 175 -10.20 14.21 12.83
C TYR A 175 -11.55 14.00 13.55
N TYR A 176 -11.61 13.10 14.55
CA TYR A 176 -12.86 12.82 15.27
C TYR A 176 -13.10 13.71 16.51
N ARG A 177 -12.07 14.37 17.06
CA ARG A 177 -12.19 15.20 18.26
C ARG A 177 -12.22 16.69 17.98
N ASP A 178 -11.44 17.13 17.00
CA ASP A 178 -11.23 18.53 16.65
C ASP A 178 -10.90 18.66 15.15
N LEU A 179 -11.96 18.77 14.36
CA LEU A 179 -11.86 18.82 12.91
C LEU A 179 -11.19 20.11 12.43
N GLU A 180 -11.31 21.23 13.15
CA GLU A 180 -10.67 22.49 12.78
C GLU A 180 -9.15 22.38 12.93
N LEU A 181 -8.68 21.90 14.10
CA LEU A 181 -7.25 21.67 14.34
C LEU A 181 -6.66 20.63 13.37
N TYR A 182 -7.44 19.62 12.98
CA TYR A 182 -7.04 18.68 11.93
C TYR A 182 -6.70 19.38 10.62
N HIS A 183 -7.55 20.31 10.14
CA HIS A 183 -7.33 21.00 8.87
C HIS A 183 -6.13 21.96 8.91
N GLU A 184 -5.83 22.55 10.06
CA GLU A 184 -4.65 23.41 10.23
C GLU A 184 -3.35 22.60 10.20
N VAL A 185 -3.36 21.43 10.84
CA VAL A 185 -2.16 20.65 11.10
C VAL A 185 -1.87 19.62 9.99
N VAL A 186 -2.87 19.17 9.23
CA VAL A 186 -2.70 18.13 8.20
C VAL A 186 -1.64 18.52 7.15
N TYR A 187 -1.62 19.78 6.70
CA TYR A 187 -0.67 20.26 5.69
C TYR A 187 0.78 20.23 6.17
N PHE A 188 1.02 20.40 7.48
CA PHE A 188 2.35 20.30 8.06
C PHE A 188 2.91 18.88 7.99
N PHE A 189 2.07 17.85 8.15
CA PHE A 189 2.49 16.46 8.17
C PHE A 189 2.59 15.79 6.78
N ILE A 190 1.90 16.32 5.76
CA ILE A 190 1.93 15.78 4.39
C ILE A 190 3.37 15.61 3.86
N PRO A 191 4.26 16.62 3.94
CA PRO A 191 5.65 16.48 3.47
C PRO A 191 6.42 15.36 4.16
N PHE A 192 6.21 15.14 5.46
CA PHE A 192 6.86 14.07 6.22
C PHE A 192 6.38 12.69 5.77
N ILE A 193 5.08 12.54 5.49
CA ILE A 193 4.52 11.30 4.95
C ILE A 193 5.11 11.02 3.56
N ILE A 194 5.12 12.02 2.67
CA ILE A 194 5.68 11.89 1.31
C ILE A 194 7.16 11.52 1.37
N ALA A 195 7.96 12.25 2.15
CA ALA A 195 9.39 11.96 2.31
C ALA A 195 9.61 10.54 2.83
N SER A 196 8.83 10.10 3.81
CA SER A 196 8.91 8.75 4.36
C SER A 196 8.56 7.68 3.31
N ILE A 197 7.53 7.90 2.48
CA ILE A 197 7.16 7.00 1.36
C ILE A 197 8.30 6.92 0.34
N VAL A 198 8.81 8.06 -0.11
CA VAL A 198 9.89 8.16 -1.12
C VAL A 198 11.16 7.46 -0.64
N LEU A 199 11.58 7.70 0.60
CA LEU A 199 12.78 7.08 1.17
C LEU A 199 12.66 5.56 1.28
N GLY A 200 11.54 5.04 1.75
CA GLY A 200 11.37 3.59 1.84
C GLY A 200 11.17 2.92 0.48
N ALA A 201 10.47 3.56 -0.47
CA ALA A 201 10.34 3.07 -1.84
C ALA A 201 11.71 3.00 -2.53
N TRP A 202 12.53 4.05 -2.39
CA TRP A 202 13.90 4.08 -2.90
C TRP A 202 14.78 2.99 -2.28
N SER A 203 14.71 2.79 -0.97
CA SER A 203 15.45 1.72 -0.27
C SER A 203 15.07 0.32 -0.78
N LEU A 204 13.77 0.07 -1.00
CA LEU A 204 13.30 -1.19 -1.59
C LEU A 204 13.80 -1.37 -3.03
N GLN A 205 13.85 -0.29 -3.81
CA GLN A 205 14.26 -0.32 -5.22
C GLN A 205 15.73 -0.72 -5.37
N ILE A 206 16.58 -0.18 -4.49
CA ILE A 206 17.98 -0.57 -4.38
C ILE A 206 18.10 -2.03 -3.98
N THR A 207 17.35 -2.46 -2.97
CA THR A 207 17.40 -3.84 -2.46
C THR A 207 16.99 -4.85 -3.54
N VAL A 208 15.96 -4.57 -4.33
CA VAL A 208 15.55 -5.42 -5.46
C VAL A 208 16.64 -5.49 -6.52
N ARG A 209 17.22 -4.36 -6.93
CA ARG A 209 18.29 -4.33 -7.95
C ARG A 209 19.51 -5.12 -7.48
N MET A 210 19.87 -4.94 -6.22
CA MET A 210 20.99 -5.61 -5.56
C MET A 210 20.83 -7.14 -5.61
N ILE A 211 19.64 -7.66 -5.27
CA ILE A 211 19.37 -9.11 -5.28
C ILE A 211 19.23 -9.65 -6.70
N THR A 212 18.58 -8.88 -7.59
CA THR A 212 18.37 -9.29 -8.98
C THR A 212 19.70 -9.42 -9.75
N LYS A 213 20.70 -8.60 -9.40
CA LYS A 213 22.05 -8.73 -9.96
C LYS A 213 22.73 -10.04 -9.55
N LEU A 214 22.51 -10.48 -8.32
CA LEU A 214 23.22 -11.64 -7.76
C LEU A 214 22.59 -12.98 -8.17
N HIS A 215 21.27 -13.11 -8.13
CA HIS A 215 20.57 -14.39 -8.36
C HIS A 215 19.55 -14.36 -9.53
N GLY A 216 19.59 -13.32 -10.38
CA GLY A 216 18.65 -13.16 -11.49
C GLY A 216 17.26 -12.66 -11.07
N ASP A 217 16.37 -12.47 -12.04
CA ASP A 217 15.04 -11.89 -11.82
C ASP A 217 14.01 -12.96 -11.46
N TYR A 218 13.87 -13.27 -10.18
CA TYR A 218 12.78 -14.11 -9.63
C TYR A 218 11.41 -13.40 -9.64
N GLN A 219 11.15 -12.64 -10.71
CA GLN A 219 10.04 -11.70 -10.83
C GLN A 219 9.96 -10.71 -9.67
N LEU A 220 11.09 -10.42 -9.00
CA LEU A 220 11.16 -9.51 -7.86
C LEU A 220 10.76 -8.10 -8.30
N ARG A 221 11.12 -7.72 -9.53
CA ARG A 221 10.70 -6.46 -10.15
C ARG A 221 9.19 -6.38 -10.33
N LYS A 222 8.53 -7.45 -10.75
CA LYS A 222 7.06 -7.48 -10.89
C LYS A 222 6.36 -7.40 -9.54
N LYS A 223 6.87 -8.11 -8.52
CA LYS A 223 6.33 -8.05 -7.15
C LYS A 223 6.47 -6.64 -6.56
N MET A 224 7.63 -6.02 -6.77
CA MET A 224 7.86 -4.64 -6.35
C MET A 224 6.95 -3.67 -7.09
N PHE A 225 6.81 -3.83 -8.41
CA PHE A 225 5.91 -3.00 -9.21
C PHE A 225 4.48 -3.09 -8.70
N CYS A 226 3.98 -4.29 -8.39
CA CYS A 226 2.64 -4.45 -7.81
C CYS A 226 2.52 -3.69 -6.48
N LEU A 227 3.50 -3.77 -5.58
CA LEU A 227 3.49 -3.05 -4.30
C LEU A 227 3.48 -1.51 -4.51
N GLN A 228 4.35 -1.00 -5.38
CA GLN A 228 4.44 0.44 -5.68
C GLN A 228 3.18 0.95 -6.38
N LEU A 229 2.60 0.14 -7.26
CA LEU A 229 1.34 0.45 -7.93
C LEU A 229 0.21 0.63 -6.90
N VAL A 230 0.11 -0.19 -5.86
CA VAL A 230 -0.93 0.04 -4.84
C VAL A 230 -0.74 1.36 -4.09
N VAL A 231 0.50 1.72 -3.76
CA VAL A 231 0.79 3.01 -3.11
C VAL A 231 0.37 4.16 -4.02
N LEU A 232 0.66 4.07 -5.32
CA LEU A 232 0.27 5.07 -6.30
C LEU A 232 -1.26 5.23 -6.38
N LEU A 233 -1.99 4.11 -6.53
CA LEU A 233 -3.44 4.09 -6.70
C LEU A 233 -4.18 4.54 -5.43
N CYS A 234 -3.72 4.12 -4.25
CA CYS A 234 -4.38 4.49 -2.99
C CYS A 234 -3.98 5.86 -2.43
N LYS A 235 -2.89 6.49 -2.92
CA LYS A 235 -2.45 7.80 -2.42
C LYS A 235 -2.46 8.88 -3.48
N LEU A 236 -1.68 8.73 -4.55
CA LEU A 236 -1.57 9.76 -5.57
C LEU A 236 -2.89 9.94 -6.30
N GLN A 237 -3.49 8.84 -6.73
CA GLN A 237 -4.80 8.89 -7.39
C GLN A 237 -5.89 9.38 -6.44
N TYR A 238 -5.88 8.96 -5.16
CA TYR A 238 -6.83 9.50 -4.18
C TYR A 238 -6.75 11.03 -4.14
N LEU A 239 -5.55 11.60 -4.04
CA LEU A 239 -5.33 13.04 -4.01
C LEU A 239 -5.84 13.73 -5.29
N ILE A 240 -5.46 13.21 -6.46
CA ILE A 240 -5.85 13.79 -7.76
C ILE A 240 -7.36 13.74 -7.94
N LEU A 241 -7.98 12.59 -7.71
CA LEU A 241 -9.42 12.42 -7.86
C LEU A 241 -10.20 13.24 -6.84
N TYR A 242 -9.69 13.37 -5.61
CA TYR A 242 -10.34 14.18 -4.59
C TYR A 242 -10.44 15.65 -5.02
N GLU A 243 -9.35 16.22 -5.55
CA GLU A 243 -9.34 17.60 -6.06
C GLU A 243 -10.16 17.75 -7.35
N GLN A 244 -10.07 16.81 -8.29
CA GLN A 244 -10.86 16.86 -9.51
C GLN A 244 -12.37 16.78 -9.22
N LEU A 245 -12.78 15.87 -8.32
CA LEU A 245 -14.18 15.72 -7.95
C LEU A 245 -14.69 16.90 -7.13
N ASN A 246 -13.82 17.64 -6.41
CA ASN A 246 -14.22 18.91 -5.76
C ASN A 246 -14.67 19.99 -6.76
N SER A 247 -14.14 19.97 -7.99
CA SER A 247 -14.53 20.94 -9.03
C SER A 247 -15.87 20.62 -9.70
N LEU A 248 -16.37 19.40 -9.54
CA LEU A 248 -17.64 18.94 -10.10
C LEU A 248 -18.72 19.05 -9.03
N LYS A 249 -19.94 19.47 -9.40
CA LYS A 249 -21.07 19.46 -8.45
C LYS A 249 -21.77 18.10 -8.50
N LEU A 250 -21.33 17.17 -7.65
CA LEU A 250 -21.95 15.85 -7.46
C LEU A 250 -23.00 15.87 -6.32
N GLY A 251 -24.28 15.88 -6.66
CA GLY A 251 -25.34 16.00 -5.63
C GLY A 251 -25.36 17.39 -4.96
N GLY A 252 -26.04 17.52 -3.81
CA GLY A 252 -26.14 18.85 -3.19
C GLY A 252 -26.98 19.02 -1.93
N GLU A 253 -27.65 17.98 -1.43
CA GLU A 253 -28.48 18.10 -0.21
C GLU A 253 -28.10 17.03 0.82
N TYR A 254 -27.96 17.46 2.09
CA TYR A 254 -27.84 16.55 3.23
C TYR A 254 -29.06 15.61 3.24
N PRO A 255 -28.91 14.31 3.54
CA PRO A 255 -27.75 13.62 4.13
C PRO A 255 -26.80 12.95 3.12
N ILE A 256 -27.16 12.84 1.83
CA ILE A 256 -26.28 12.33 0.78
C ILE A 256 -25.59 13.52 0.10
N ASN A 257 -24.62 14.08 0.82
CA ASN A 257 -23.83 15.23 0.38
C ASN A 257 -22.82 14.87 -0.72
N HIS A 258 -22.21 15.92 -1.28
CA HIS A 258 -21.15 15.84 -2.28
C HIS A 258 -19.99 14.91 -1.86
N THR A 259 -19.63 14.96 -0.58
CA THR A 259 -18.55 14.18 0.01
C THR A 259 -18.80 12.67 -0.07
N ILE A 260 -20.03 12.21 0.16
CA ILE A 260 -20.40 10.79 0.04
C ILE A 260 -20.27 10.30 -1.39
N TYR A 261 -20.74 11.06 -2.38
CA TYR A 261 -20.61 10.69 -3.79
C TYR A 261 -19.14 10.56 -4.19
N LYS A 262 -18.33 11.56 -3.84
CA LYS A 262 -16.89 11.56 -4.09
C LYS A 262 -16.20 10.36 -3.46
N GLN A 263 -16.44 10.10 -2.17
CA GLN A 263 -15.87 8.96 -1.46
C GLN A 263 -16.32 7.63 -2.07
N THR A 264 -17.59 7.52 -2.47
CA THR A 264 -18.13 6.30 -3.09
C THR A 264 -17.44 6.02 -4.42
N ILE A 265 -17.34 7.01 -5.30
CA ILE A 265 -16.68 6.87 -6.62
C ILE A 265 -15.22 6.45 -6.44
N ILE A 266 -14.48 7.12 -5.56
CA ILE A 266 -13.07 6.82 -5.33
C ILE A 266 -12.89 5.39 -4.77
N ASN A 267 -13.73 4.96 -3.82
CA ASN A 267 -13.61 3.63 -3.22
C ASN A 267 -14.01 2.50 -4.18
N ILE A 268 -15.00 2.70 -5.06
CA ILE A 268 -15.31 1.74 -6.13
C ILE A 268 -14.12 1.58 -7.07
N LEU A 269 -13.48 2.69 -7.45
CA LEU A 269 -12.32 2.65 -8.34
C LEU A 269 -11.15 1.91 -7.70
N ILE A 270 -10.86 2.18 -6.42
CA ILE A 270 -9.88 1.44 -5.61
C ILE A 270 -10.21 -0.06 -5.60
N LEU A 271 -11.49 -0.44 -5.47
CA LEU A 271 -11.90 -1.85 -5.48
C LEU A 271 -11.61 -2.54 -6.82
N VAL A 272 -11.97 -1.91 -7.93
CA VAL A 272 -11.66 -2.43 -9.28
C VAL A 272 -10.15 -2.59 -9.45
N GLU A 273 -9.38 -1.59 -9.02
CA GLU A 273 -7.93 -1.61 -9.06
C GLU A 273 -7.32 -2.71 -8.20
N MET A 274 -7.82 -2.93 -6.98
CA MET A 274 -7.31 -4.00 -6.12
C MET A 274 -7.53 -5.39 -6.72
N VAL A 275 -8.62 -5.59 -7.49
CA VAL A 275 -8.85 -6.82 -8.26
C VAL A 275 -7.83 -6.94 -9.39
N LEU A 276 -7.59 -5.87 -10.15
CA LEU A 276 -6.61 -5.89 -11.25
C LEU A 276 -5.19 -6.15 -10.73
N VAL A 277 -4.78 -5.46 -9.66
CA VAL A 277 -3.45 -5.65 -9.08
C VAL A 277 -3.32 -7.01 -8.41
N SER A 278 -4.37 -7.58 -7.80
CA SER A 278 -4.30 -8.94 -7.25
C SER A 278 -4.13 -10.01 -8.33
N MET A 279 -4.72 -9.82 -9.52
CA MET A 279 -4.47 -10.66 -10.70
C MET A 279 -3.02 -10.51 -11.20
N LEU A 280 -2.50 -9.29 -11.28
CA LEU A 280 -1.11 -9.03 -11.65
C LEU A 280 -0.14 -9.66 -10.64
N ALA A 281 -0.41 -9.53 -9.35
CA ALA A 281 0.36 -10.15 -8.29
C ALA A 281 0.35 -11.67 -8.42
N GLN A 282 -0.83 -12.28 -8.66
CA GLN A 282 -0.93 -13.72 -8.89
C GLN A 282 -0.04 -14.19 -10.06
N SER A 283 0.07 -13.41 -11.14
CA SER A 283 0.98 -13.71 -12.25
C SER A 283 2.46 -13.67 -11.83
N ALA A 284 2.83 -12.72 -10.97
CA ALA A 284 4.20 -12.58 -10.46
C ALA A 284 4.61 -13.72 -9.51
N TYR A 285 3.64 -14.41 -8.88
CA TYR A 285 3.87 -15.58 -8.03
C TYR A 285 3.65 -16.92 -8.75
N ARG A 286 3.32 -16.93 -10.05
CA ARG A 286 2.97 -18.17 -10.78
C ARG A 286 4.15 -19.08 -11.09
N ILE A 287 5.36 -18.53 -11.21
CA ILE A 287 6.56 -19.33 -11.52
C ILE A 287 7.09 -19.92 -10.21
N PRO A 288 7.15 -21.26 -10.07
CA PRO A 288 7.70 -21.90 -8.88
C PRO A 288 9.17 -21.55 -8.79
N ILE A 289 9.53 -20.76 -7.78
CA ILE A 289 10.93 -20.51 -7.46
C ILE A 289 11.34 -21.69 -6.58
N GLN A 290 11.86 -22.75 -7.21
CA GLN A 290 12.64 -23.75 -6.50
C GLN A 290 13.93 -23.05 -6.07
N VAL A 291 13.91 -22.43 -4.89
CA VAL A 291 15.17 -22.14 -4.20
C VAL A 291 15.72 -23.51 -3.85
N GLN A 292 16.75 -23.96 -4.58
CA GLN A 292 17.62 -25.03 -4.12
C GLN A 292 18.24 -24.52 -2.82
N ILE A 293 17.63 -24.87 -1.69
CA ILE A 293 18.30 -24.81 -0.42
C ILE A 293 19.25 -25.99 -0.49
N ASP A 294 20.52 -25.74 -0.76
CA ASP A 294 21.52 -26.78 -0.71
C ASP A 294 21.46 -27.40 0.69
N ASP A 295 21.10 -28.69 0.76
CA ASP A 295 21.09 -29.51 1.98
C ASP A 295 22.51 -29.71 2.58
N SER A 296 23.50 -28.90 2.16
CA SER A 296 24.90 -28.99 2.56
C SER A 296 25.20 -28.56 4.01
N ASN A 297 24.24 -27.97 4.73
CA ASN A 297 24.45 -27.57 6.14
C ASN A 297 23.79 -28.51 7.17
N ARG A 298 23.47 -29.74 6.76
CA ARG A 298 23.02 -30.79 7.67
C ARG A 298 24.09 -31.87 7.84
N LYS A 299 25.28 -31.47 8.31
CA LYS A 299 26.27 -32.38 8.91
C LYS A 299 26.91 -31.71 10.11
#